data_AF-A0A9W8AXX8-F1
#
_entry.id   AF-A0A9W8AXX8-F1
#
_cell.length_a   1.000
_cell.length_b   1.000
_cell.length_c   1.000
_cell.angle_alpha   90.00
_cell.angle_beta   90.00
_cell.angle_gamma   90.00
#
_symmetry.space_group_name_H-M   'P 1'
#
loop_
_entity.id
_entity.type
_entity.pdbx_description
1 polymer ?
#
loop_
_entity_poly.entity_id
_entity_poly.type
_entity_poly.pdbx_seq_one_letter_code
_entity_poly.pdbx_strand_id
1 'polypeptide(L)'
;MAESRTSFDIGAALGELAQRFPGRVPQAQQLLRFLGKPTDPSPPFLFVYGHEATGKTSVLKHLLKPSPESSPCHTYSSHLTAYVNCTECFTPRLIFETILGQFCSAQPSFSTGGLGPIKCDDIYDFSVQLAGQLRRDATRHTRYIVFDHAERLRDM
;
A
#
# COMPACT_ATOMS: atom_id res chain seq x y z
N MET A 1 -25.00 17.92 -5.29
CA MET A 1 -24.41 16.91 -4.39
C MET A 1 -22.90 17.02 -4.54
N ALA A 2 -22.20 17.33 -3.46
CA ALA A 2 -20.87 17.91 -3.48
C ALA A 2 -19.77 16.89 -3.82
N GLU A 3 -19.19 17.01 -5.02
CA GLU A 3 -17.87 16.45 -5.33
C GLU A 3 -16.82 17.31 -4.61
N SER A 4 -16.46 16.90 -3.39
CA SER A 4 -15.34 17.49 -2.68
C SER A 4 -14.04 17.10 -3.39
N ARG A 5 -13.51 18.05 -4.17
CA ARG A 5 -12.18 18.07 -4.78
C ARG A 5 -11.11 17.89 -3.70
N THR A 6 -10.62 16.68 -3.49
CA THR A 6 -9.25 16.48 -3.00
C THR A 6 -8.35 16.57 -4.23
N SER A 7 -7.95 17.80 -4.59
CA SER A 7 -6.93 18.01 -5.62
C SER A 7 -5.63 17.40 -5.11
N PHE A 8 -5.24 16.25 -5.66
CA PHE A 8 -3.94 15.65 -5.44
C PHE A 8 -2.85 16.64 -5.88
N ASP A 9 -2.10 17.19 -4.92
CA ASP A 9 -1.03 18.13 -5.16
C ASP A 9 0.33 17.47 -4.92
N ILE A 10 0.95 17.03 -6.01
CA ILE A 10 2.31 16.45 -6.02
C ILE A 10 3.32 17.45 -5.41
N GLY A 11 3.11 18.75 -5.60
CA GLY A 11 4.01 19.79 -5.10
C GLY A 11 4.01 19.86 -3.58
N ALA A 12 2.84 19.78 -2.95
CA ALA A 12 2.71 19.79 -1.49
C ALA A 12 3.36 18.55 -0.85
N ALA A 13 3.10 17.36 -1.41
CA ALA A 13 3.70 16.10 -0.94
C ALA A 13 5.24 16.10 -1.06
N LEU A 14 5.77 16.67 -2.14
CA LEU A 14 7.22 16.83 -2.32
C LEU A 14 7.83 17.81 -1.33
N GLY A 15 7.12 18.89 -0.98
CA GLY A 15 7.58 19.88 -0.01
C GLY A 15 7.77 19.28 1.39
N GLU A 16 6.80 18.50 1.87
CA GLU A 16 6.90 17.80 3.17
C GLU A 16 8.04 16.76 3.16
N LEU A 17 8.12 15.99 2.07
CA LEU A 17 9.17 15.00 1.90
C LEU A 17 10.56 15.64 1.84
N ALA A 18 10.71 16.81 1.23
CA ALA A 18 11.97 17.56 1.19
C ALA A 18 12.42 18.00 2.58
N GLN A 19 11.50 18.35 3.48
CA GLN A 19 11.85 18.68 4.87
C GLN A 19 12.34 17.46 5.64
N ARG A 20 11.72 16.29 5.40
CA ARG A 20 12.04 15.05 6.13
C ARG A 20 13.20 14.26 5.54
N PHE A 21 13.38 14.33 4.22
CA PHE A 21 14.36 13.59 3.43
C PHE A 21 14.97 14.48 2.32
N PRO A 22 15.75 15.52 2.65
CA PRO A 22 16.21 16.52 1.68
C PRO A 22 17.04 15.94 0.53
N GLY A 23 17.83 14.89 0.79
CA GLY A 23 18.64 14.21 -0.23
C GLY A 23 17.87 13.22 -1.12
N ARG A 24 16.55 13.06 -0.95
CA ARG A 24 15.73 12.04 -1.63
C ARG A 24 14.62 12.61 -2.50
N VAL A 25 14.58 13.93 -2.68
CA VAL A 25 13.56 14.62 -3.47
C VAL A 25 13.48 14.12 -4.92
N PRO A 26 14.59 13.90 -5.66
CA PRO A 26 14.51 13.40 -7.03
C PRO A 26 13.88 12.00 -7.13
N GLN A 27 14.26 11.10 -6.21
CA GLN A 27 13.73 9.74 -6.17
C GLN A 27 12.24 9.73 -5.78
N ALA A 28 11.86 10.57 -4.81
CA ALA A 28 10.46 10.72 -4.43
C ALA A 28 9.60 11.30 -5.57
N GLN A 29 10.12 12.29 -6.30
CA GLN A 29 9.44 12.84 -7.47
C GLN A 29 9.25 11.78 -8.56
N GLN A 30 10.26 10.95 -8.81
CA GLN A 30 10.16 9.85 -9.75
C GLN A 30 9.12 8.81 -9.30
N LEU A 31 9.11 8.43 -8.01
CA LEU A 31 8.09 7.53 -7.45
C LEU A 31 6.68 8.10 -7.61
N LEU A 32 6.46 9.37 -7.25
CA LEU A 32 5.15 10.02 -7.39
C LEU A 32 4.69 10.10 -8.85
N ARG A 33 5.61 10.26 -9.81
CA ARG A 33 5.27 10.22 -11.24
C ARG A 33 4.80 8.84 -11.70
N PHE A 34 5.36 7.76 -11.15
CA PHE A 34 4.89 6.40 -11.45
C PHE A 34 3.58 6.07 -10.78
N LEU A 35 3.38 6.53 -9.55
CA LEU A 35 2.16 6.25 -8.78
C LEU A 35 0.98 7.10 -9.27
N GLY A 36 1.22 8.33 -9.77
CA GLY A 36 0.18 9.21 -10.28
C GLY A 36 -0.89 9.54 -9.23
N LYS A 37 -2.10 9.89 -9.69
CA LYS A 37 -3.25 10.03 -8.79
C LYS A 37 -3.75 8.66 -8.34
N PRO A 38 -4.45 8.55 -7.20
CA PRO A 38 -5.05 7.30 -6.76
C PRO A 38 -6.01 6.62 -7.76
N THR A 39 -6.57 7.37 -8.72
CA THR A 39 -7.42 6.83 -9.79
C THR A 39 -6.66 6.49 -11.08
N ASP A 40 -5.42 6.94 -11.19
CA ASP A 40 -4.62 6.73 -12.40
C ASP A 40 -4.07 5.30 -12.39
N PRO A 41 -3.95 4.66 -13.56
CA PRO A 41 -3.29 3.38 -13.67
C PRO A 41 -1.79 3.57 -13.37
N SER A 42 -1.26 2.77 -12.44
CA SER A 42 0.16 2.71 -12.14
C SER A 42 0.81 1.48 -12.81
N PRO A 43 2.13 1.44 -12.95
CA PRO A 43 2.84 0.25 -13.41
C PRO A 43 2.49 -0.96 -12.52
N PRO A 44 2.28 -2.16 -13.10
CA PRO A 44 1.86 -3.34 -12.35
C PRO A 44 2.92 -3.80 -11.34
N PHE A 45 4.19 -3.51 -11.60
CA PHE A 45 5.32 -3.83 -10.73
C PHE A 45 6.31 -2.68 -10.70
N LEU A 46 6.79 -2.34 -9.50
CA LEU A 46 7.83 -1.35 -9.28
C LEU A 46 8.86 -1.93 -8.32
N PHE A 47 10.11 -2.00 -8.77
CA PHE A 47 11.22 -2.54 -7.98
C PHE A 47 12.16 -1.42 -7.54
N VAL A 48 12.17 -1.14 -6.23
CA VAL A 48 13.04 -0.11 -5.63
C VAL A 48 14.20 -0.78 -4.93
N TYR A 49 15.42 -0.59 -5.45
CA TYR A 49 16.63 -1.22 -4.93
C TYR A 49 17.64 -0.19 -4.42
N GLY A 50 18.61 -0.66 -3.64
CA GLY A 50 19.70 0.14 -3.09
C GLY A 50 20.22 -0.45 -1.78
N HIS A 51 21.37 0.01 -1.32
CA HIS A 51 22.04 -0.53 -0.13
C HIS A 51 21.16 -0.43 1.14
N GLU A 52 21.45 -1.23 2.16
CA GLU A 52 20.80 -1.10 3.46
C GLU A 52 21.01 0.31 4.06
N ALA A 53 20.14 0.72 4.99
CA ALA A 53 20.16 2.05 5.62
C ALA A 53 20.03 3.27 4.67
N THR A 54 19.74 3.08 3.38
CA THR A 54 19.52 4.19 2.44
C THR A 54 18.16 4.90 2.60
N GLY A 55 17.27 4.38 3.44
CA GLY A 55 15.97 4.97 3.76
C GLY A 55 14.85 4.66 2.75
N LYS A 56 15.03 3.67 1.86
CA LYS A 56 14.03 3.27 0.84
C LYS A 56 12.65 3.02 1.46
N THR A 57 12.61 2.14 2.45
CA THR A 57 11.41 1.78 3.20
C THR A 57 10.80 2.99 3.90
N SER A 58 11.61 3.89 4.45
CA SER A 58 11.12 5.10 5.14
C SER A 58 10.47 6.08 4.17
N VAL A 59 11.05 6.27 2.98
CA VAL A 59 10.48 7.13 1.93
C VAL A 59 9.17 6.52 1.39
N LEU A 60 9.15 5.22 1.08
CA LEU A 60 7.94 4.54 0.63
C LEU A 60 6.83 4.58 1.69
N LYS A 61 7.17 4.30 2.95
CA LYS A 61 6.24 4.46 4.08
C LYS A 61 5.73 5.89 4.17
N HIS A 62 6.58 6.90 4.06
CA HIS A 62 6.10 8.28 4.14
C HIS A 62 5.12 8.62 3.01
N LEU A 63 5.37 8.14 1.79
CA LEU A 63 4.51 8.40 0.63
C LEU A 63 3.18 7.62 0.67
N LEU A 64 3.20 6.37 1.11
CA LEU A 64 2.10 5.42 0.95
C LEU A 64 1.42 5.01 2.28
N LYS A 65 1.93 5.43 3.46
CA LYS A 65 1.41 4.98 4.76
C LYS A 65 0.17 5.78 5.19
N PRO A 66 -0.82 5.10 5.77
CA PRO A 66 -1.91 5.74 6.47
C PRO A 66 -1.44 6.35 7.79
N SER A 67 -1.70 7.62 7.99
CA SER A 67 -1.61 8.23 9.30
C SER A 67 -2.90 9.01 9.59
N PRO A 68 -3.22 9.24 10.87
CA PRO A 68 -4.47 9.89 11.28
C PRO A 68 -4.50 11.36 10.84
N GLU A 69 -5.36 11.63 9.86
CA GLU A 69 -6.12 12.86 9.52
C GLU A 69 -5.51 14.27 9.67
N SER A 70 -4.21 14.42 9.92
CA SER A 70 -3.64 15.73 10.29
C SER A 70 -2.43 16.16 9.47
N SER A 71 -2.21 15.54 8.30
CA SER A 71 -1.18 16.02 7.36
C SER A 71 -1.70 15.97 5.91
N PRO A 72 -1.61 17.10 5.17
CA PRO A 72 -2.06 17.20 3.77
C PRO A 72 -1.24 16.32 2.79
N CYS A 73 -0.17 15.67 3.26
CA CYS A 73 0.68 14.75 2.49
C CYS A 73 0.15 13.30 2.41
N HIS A 74 -0.90 12.93 3.15
CA HIS A 74 -1.48 11.58 3.07
C HIS A 74 -2.27 11.39 1.77
N THR A 75 -1.50 11.17 0.71
CA THR A 75 -1.94 11.07 -0.68
C THR A 75 -2.74 9.80 -0.96
N TYR A 76 -2.40 8.71 -0.28
CA TYR A 76 -3.02 7.41 -0.46
C TYR A 76 -3.70 7.00 0.83
N SER A 77 -5.01 6.73 0.76
CA SER A 77 -5.81 6.31 1.91
C SER A 77 -5.35 4.95 2.42
N SER A 78 -5.53 4.72 3.73
CA SER A 78 -5.21 3.47 4.43
C SER A 78 -5.73 2.21 3.77
N HIS A 79 -6.86 2.32 3.08
CA HIS A 79 -7.52 1.20 2.44
C HIS A 79 -6.91 0.83 1.07
N LEU A 80 -5.99 1.65 0.54
CA LEU A 80 -5.38 1.47 -0.76
C LEU A 80 -4.01 0.80 -0.71
N THR A 81 -3.37 0.67 0.45
CA THR A 81 -2.02 0.12 0.54
C THR A 81 -1.94 -1.02 1.56
N ALA A 82 -1.36 -2.16 1.16
CA ALA A 82 -0.97 -3.24 2.05
C ALA A 82 0.56 -3.33 2.16
N TYR A 83 1.09 -3.37 3.38
CA TYR A 83 2.53 -3.54 3.66
C TYR A 83 2.83 -4.94 4.17
N VAL A 84 3.77 -5.62 3.53
CA VAL A 84 4.20 -6.96 3.90
C VAL A 84 5.70 -6.94 4.18
N ASN A 85 6.08 -7.33 5.39
CA ASN A 85 7.48 -7.60 5.69
C ASN A 85 7.81 -9.06 5.34
N CYS A 86 8.57 -9.27 4.27
CA CYS A 86 8.94 -10.62 3.82
C CYS A 86 9.89 -11.32 4.80
N THR A 87 10.47 -10.61 5.78
CA THR A 87 11.23 -11.26 6.84
C THR A 87 10.37 -11.96 7.88
N GLU A 88 9.21 -11.39 8.17
CA GLU A 88 8.24 -11.90 9.14
C GLU A 88 7.29 -12.91 8.48
N CYS A 89 6.85 -12.60 7.25
CA CYS A 89 5.97 -13.47 6.46
C CYS A 89 6.79 -14.46 5.64
N PHE A 90 7.36 -15.48 6.30
CA PHE A 90 8.27 -16.44 5.67
C PHE A 90 7.56 -17.56 4.88
N THR A 91 6.23 -17.56 4.81
CA THR A 91 5.45 -18.49 3.98
C THR A 91 4.49 -17.72 3.07
N PRO A 92 4.19 -18.22 1.86
CA PRO A 92 3.20 -17.60 0.96
C PRO A 92 1.84 -17.39 1.64
N ARG A 93 1.41 -18.34 2.46
CA ARG A 93 0.20 -18.25 3.27
C ARG A 93 0.19 -17.00 4.16
N LEU A 94 1.25 -16.77 4.95
CA LEU A 94 1.32 -15.59 5.82
C LEU A 94 1.26 -14.29 5.03
N ILE A 95 1.87 -14.25 3.84
CA ILE A 95 1.79 -13.10 2.93
C ILE A 95 0.34 -12.85 2.52
N PHE A 96 -0.36 -13.88 2.04
CA PHE A 96 -1.74 -13.75 1.57
C PHE A 96 -2.68 -13.31 2.70
N GLU A 97 -2.60 -13.97 3.86
CA GLU A 97 -3.40 -13.63 5.04
C GLU A 97 -3.13 -12.19 5.50
N THR A 98 -1.87 -11.73 5.47
CA THR A 98 -1.48 -10.35 5.83
C THR A 98 -2.05 -9.31 4.85
N ILE A 99 -1.94 -9.56 3.55
CA ILE A 99 -2.46 -8.64 2.51
C ILE A 99 -3.98 -8.56 2.59
N LEU A 100 -4.66 -9.71 2.63
CA LEU A 100 -6.12 -9.75 2.78
C LEU A 100 -6.54 -9.11 4.09
N GLY A 101 -5.81 -9.34 5.18
CA GLY A 101 -6.04 -8.68 6.46
C GLY A 101 -6.12 -7.16 6.28
N GLN A 102 -5.11 -6.54 5.68
CA GLN A 102 -5.05 -5.08 5.52
C GLN A 102 -6.13 -4.53 4.58
N PHE A 103 -6.47 -5.25 3.51
CA PHE A 103 -7.53 -4.81 2.59
C PHE A 103 -8.96 -5.11 3.05
N CYS A 104 -9.17 -6.15 3.86
CA CYS A 104 -10.49 -6.62 4.30
C CYS A 104 -10.87 -6.11 5.70
N SER A 105 -9.93 -5.60 6.51
CA SER A 105 -10.17 -5.12 7.89
C SER A 105 -11.20 -3.99 8.01
N ALA A 106 -11.63 -3.39 6.89
CA ALA A 106 -12.70 -2.39 6.86
C ALA A 106 -14.11 -2.99 7.02
N GLN A 107 -14.25 -4.32 7.06
CA GLN A 107 -15.54 -5.00 7.21
C GLN A 107 -15.53 -5.84 8.49
N PRO A 108 -16.15 -5.38 9.59
CA PRO A 108 -16.49 -6.27 10.69
C PRO A 108 -17.56 -7.24 10.17
N SER A 109 -17.18 -8.47 9.85
CA SER A 109 -18.14 -9.53 9.51
C SER A 109 -18.89 -9.94 10.78
N PHE A 110 -19.95 -9.20 11.12
CA PHE A 110 -20.87 -9.50 12.22
C PHE A 110 -21.63 -10.84 12.05
N SER A 111 -21.58 -11.48 10.87
CA SER A 111 -22.26 -12.74 10.57
C SER A 111 -21.50 -13.99 11.04
N THR A 112 -20.22 -13.86 11.39
CA THR A 112 -19.40 -14.95 11.93
C THR A 112 -18.78 -14.43 13.22
N GLY A 113 -19.39 -14.74 14.36
CA GLY A 113 -18.91 -14.30 15.67
C GLY A 113 -17.45 -14.70 15.88
N GLY A 114 -16.55 -13.72 15.70
CA GLY A 114 -15.11 -13.86 15.92
C GLY A 114 -14.30 -13.07 14.91
N LEU A 115 -13.45 -12.16 15.41
CA LEU A 115 -12.28 -11.60 14.72
C LEU A 115 -11.28 -12.73 14.41
N GLY A 116 -11.67 -13.71 13.60
CA GLY A 116 -10.82 -14.81 13.20
C GLY A 116 -9.78 -14.33 12.19
N PRO A 117 -8.55 -14.87 12.21
CA PRO A 117 -7.58 -14.61 11.15
C PRO A 117 -8.19 -15.02 9.80
N ILE A 118 -8.09 -14.14 8.80
CA ILE A 118 -8.47 -14.48 7.42
C ILE A 118 -7.62 -15.67 7.02
N LYS A 119 -8.26 -16.78 6.67
CA LYS A 119 -7.57 -17.97 6.17
C LYS A 119 -7.43 -17.87 4.67
N CYS A 120 -6.22 -18.12 4.18
CA CYS A 120 -5.93 -18.17 2.76
C CYS A 120 -4.76 -19.12 2.51
N ASP A 121 -5.09 -20.33 2.06
CA ASP A 121 -4.10 -21.42 1.95
C ASP A 121 -3.40 -21.44 0.58
N ASP A 122 -4.04 -20.90 -0.47
CA ASP A 122 -3.54 -20.96 -1.84
C ASP A 122 -3.70 -19.63 -2.59
N ILE A 123 -2.87 -19.42 -3.62
CA ILE A 123 -2.89 -18.22 -4.46
C ILE A 123 -4.21 -18.07 -5.22
N TYR A 124 -4.87 -19.18 -5.58
CA TYR A 124 -6.17 -19.13 -6.22
C TYR A 124 -7.22 -18.52 -5.27
N ASP A 125 -7.27 -19.01 -4.03
CA ASP A 125 -8.16 -18.48 -3.00
C ASP A 125 -7.86 -16.99 -2.71
N PHE A 126 -6.57 -16.63 -2.62
CA PHE A 126 -6.13 -15.24 -2.49
C PHE A 126 -6.69 -14.36 -3.61
N SER A 127 -6.56 -14.80 -4.87
CA SER A 127 -7.01 -14.04 -6.04
C SER A 127 -8.52 -13.83 -6.05
N VAL A 128 -9.30 -14.86 -5.67
CA VAL A 128 -10.77 -14.80 -5.62
C VAL A 128 -11.23 -13.86 -4.52
N GLN A 129 -10.65 -13.98 -3.31
CA GLN A 129 -10.99 -13.12 -2.18
C GLN A 129 -10.64 -11.66 -2.47
N LEU A 130 -9.43 -11.38 -2.98
CA LEU A 130 -9.00 -10.02 -3.33
C LEU A 130 -9.87 -9.41 -4.42
N ALA A 131 -10.16 -10.15 -5.50
CA ALA A 131 -11.04 -9.68 -6.57
C ALA A 131 -12.47 -9.41 -6.07
N GLY A 132 -12.98 -10.26 -5.18
CA GLY A 132 -14.27 -10.06 -4.53
C GLY A 132 -14.33 -8.74 -3.75
N GLN A 133 -13.28 -8.40 -3.01
CA GLN A 133 -13.21 -7.14 -2.25
C GLN A 133 -13.06 -5.93 -3.15
N LEU A 134 -12.21 -6.02 -4.18
CA LEU A 134 -12.03 -4.95 -5.17
C LEU A 134 -13.33 -4.62 -5.92
N ARG A 135 -14.17 -5.63 -6.20
CA ARG A 135 -15.48 -5.43 -6.85
C ARG A 135 -16.51 -4.76 -5.95
N ARG A 136 -16.44 -4.98 -4.63
CA ARG A 136 -17.34 -4.35 -3.65
C ARG A 136 -16.96 -2.91 -3.35
N ASP A 137 -15.69 -2.57 -3.57
CA ASP A 137 -15.22 -1.20 -3.44
C ASP A 137 -15.78 -0.36 -4.59
N ALA A 138 -16.62 0.61 -4.24
CA ALA A 138 -17.19 1.54 -5.23
C ALA A 138 -16.12 2.49 -5.80
N THR A 139 -14.97 2.60 -5.13
CA THR A 139 -13.90 3.47 -5.54
C THR A 139 -13.01 2.78 -6.57
N ARG A 140 -12.84 3.38 -7.75
CA ARG A 140 -11.93 2.89 -8.80
C ARG A 140 -10.47 3.26 -8.51
N HIS A 141 -10.06 3.09 -7.26
CA HIS A 141 -8.71 3.45 -6.83
C HIS A 141 -7.73 2.30 -7.04
N THR A 142 -6.54 2.67 -7.48
CA THR A 142 -5.39 1.79 -7.59
C THR A 142 -4.95 1.35 -6.19
N ARG A 143 -4.81 0.04 -5.98
CA ARG A 143 -4.30 -0.53 -4.73
C ARG A 143 -2.84 -0.94 -4.87
N TYR A 144 -2.07 -0.72 -3.82
CA TYR A 144 -0.64 -0.95 -3.75
C TYR A 144 -0.34 -2.08 -2.76
N ILE A 145 0.51 -3.01 -3.16
CA ILE A 145 1.07 -4.04 -2.28
C ILE A 145 2.57 -3.77 -2.21
N VAL A 146 3.07 -3.47 -1.01
CA VAL A 146 4.47 -3.14 -0.76
C VAL A 146 5.14 -4.31 -0.05
N PHE A 147 6.04 -4.97 -0.75
CA PHE A 147 6.91 -6.01 -0.20
C PHE A 147 8.22 -5.39 0.31
N ASP A 148 8.35 -5.28 1.63
CA ASP A 148 9.61 -4.91 2.30
C ASP A 148 10.50 -6.17 2.36
N HIS A 149 11.81 -5.99 2.21
CA HIS A 149 12.78 -7.11 2.16
C HIS A 149 12.44 -8.20 1.11
N ALA A 150 12.01 -7.76 -0.08
CA ALA A 150 11.53 -8.62 -1.16
C ALA A 150 12.57 -9.65 -1.66
N GLU A 151 13.85 -9.49 -1.33
CA GLU A 151 14.90 -10.48 -1.60
C GLU A 151 14.56 -11.88 -1.09
N ARG A 152 13.82 -11.95 0.03
CA ARG A 152 13.38 -13.20 0.68
C ARG A 152 12.27 -13.94 -0.06
N LEU A 153 11.56 -13.28 -0.97
CA LEU A 153 10.51 -13.94 -1.79
C LEU A 153 11.09 -15.02 -2.71
N ARG A 154 12.39 -14.95 -3.02
CA ARG A 154 13.07 -15.94 -3.87
C ARG A 154 13.33 -17.26 -3.14
N ASP A 155 13.35 -17.23 -1.82
CA ASP A 155 13.69 -18.37 -0.97
C ASP A 155 12.43 -19.07 -0.41
N MET A 156 11.24 -18.69 -0.86
CA MET A 156 9.93 -19.20 -0.42
C MET A 156 9.39 -20.32 -1.31
#